data_AF-A0A7C0ZMF6-F1
#
_entry.id   AF-A0A7C0ZMF6-F1
#
_cell.length_a   1.000
_cell.length_b   1.000
_cell.length_c   1.000
_cell.angle_alpha   90.00
_cell.angle_beta   90.00
_cell.angle_gamma   90.00
#
_symmetry.space_group_name_H-M   'P 1'
#
loop_
_entity.id
_entity.type
_entity.pdbx_description
1 polymer ?
#
loop_
_entity_poly.entity_id
_entity_poly.type
_entity_poly.pdbx_seq_one_letter_code
_entity_poly.pdbx_strand_id
1 'polypeptide(L)'
;MDIQDLEKNLKALRKITPNSEWKKELKFEILKEQKKNYFEISLPFNWTVLSKALVLGIIVIVALMGLFRVEKGKVVLLPNGNTNYLALAEKSLEEMEKLAENDGKEILIAKKAEIEEILKKAVETLPKSPDNIQKTKQIVEKVTKINQKAKKLQNNLGIQIKETKTLTSKTAELLKNEIDETSKKIVERELAELKSSSLSEEQKKMLEKAEELYFEGKYQEALIKILELTNLR
;
A
#
# COMPACT_ATOMS: atom_id res chain seq x y z
N MET A 1 -43.70 -3.48 -51.40
CA MET A 1 -42.25 -3.20 -51.29
C MET A 1 -41.56 -4.56 -51.35
N ASP A 2 -40.73 -4.78 -52.37
CA ASP A 2 -40.16 -6.10 -52.68
C ASP A 2 -39.00 -6.44 -51.72
N ILE A 3 -38.84 -7.72 -51.38
CA ILE A 3 -37.84 -8.21 -50.42
C ILE A 3 -36.42 -7.92 -50.93
N GLN A 4 -36.23 -7.94 -52.25
CA GLN A 4 -34.95 -7.59 -52.88
C GLN A 4 -34.59 -6.10 -52.72
N ASP A 5 -35.58 -5.20 -52.74
CA ASP A 5 -35.36 -3.78 -52.47
C ASP A 5 -34.98 -3.54 -51.00
N LEU A 6 -35.54 -4.33 -50.09
CA LEU A 6 -35.21 -4.29 -48.66
C LEU A 6 -33.76 -4.71 -48.39
N GLU A 7 -33.28 -5.79 -49.02
CA GLU A 7 -31.88 -6.23 -48.87
C GLU A 7 -30.88 -5.22 -49.46
N LYS A 8 -31.22 -4.61 -50.60
CA LYS A 8 -30.38 -3.59 -51.24
C LYS A 8 -30.26 -2.34 -50.38
N ASN A 9 -31.36 -1.90 -49.77
CA ASN A 9 -31.39 -0.76 -48.85
C ASN A 9 -30.66 -1.06 -47.54
N LEU A 10 -30.77 -2.28 -46.99
CA LEU A 10 -30.02 -2.70 -45.81
C LEU A 10 -28.50 -2.75 -46.05
N LYS A 11 -28.06 -3.22 -47.23
CA LYS A 11 -26.65 -3.18 -47.63
C LYS A 11 -26.13 -1.75 -47.80
N ALA A 12 -26.95 -0.84 -48.32
CA ALA A 12 -26.60 0.57 -48.43
C ALA A 12 -26.45 1.25 -47.05
N LEU A 13 -27.35 0.95 -46.11
CA LEU A 13 -27.31 1.48 -44.74
C LEU A 13 -26.10 0.98 -43.94
N ARG A 14 -25.66 -0.28 -44.14
CA ARG A 14 -24.44 -0.82 -43.51
C ARG A 14 -23.14 -0.14 -43.95
N LYS A 15 -23.15 0.57 -45.09
CA LYS A 15 -21.98 1.26 -45.65
C LYS A 15 -21.87 2.72 -45.21
N ILE A 16 -22.86 3.25 -44.49
CA ILE A 16 -22.81 4.60 -43.95
C ILE A 16 -21.89 4.58 -42.72
N THR A 17 -20.60 4.74 -42.96
CA THR A 17 -19.66 5.05 -41.89
C THR A 17 -20.03 6.40 -41.30
N PRO A 18 -20.14 6.52 -39.96
CA PRO A 18 -20.51 7.79 -39.38
C PRO A 18 -19.45 8.85 -39.69
N ASN A 19 -19.91 10.03 -40.11
CA ASN A 19 -19.06 11.20 -40.34
C ASN A 19 -18.14 11.42 -39.13
N SER A 20 -16.88 11.76 -39.39
CA SER A 20 -15.90 12.07 -38.36
C SER A 20 -16.38 13.11 -37.35
N GLU A 21 -17.22 14.06 -37.78
CA GLU A 21 -17.83 15.06 -36.90
C GLU A 21 -18.83 14.43 -35.94
N TRP A 22 -19.74 13.59 -36.44
CA TRP A 22 -20.68 12.84 -35.60
C TRP A 22 -19.95 11.93 -34.58
N LYS A 23 -18.84 11.30 -34.97
CA LYS A 23 -18.02 10.52 -34.02
C LYS A 23 -17.39 11.37 -32.93
N LYS A 24 -16.96 12.60 -33.25
CA LYS A 24 -16.40 13.54 -32.28
C LYS A 24 -17.48 14.04 -31.34
N GLU A 25 -18.65 14.36 -31.87
CA GLU A 25 -19.80 14.87 -31.13
C GLU A 25 -20.35 13.81 -30.18
N LEU A 26 -20.52 12.57 -30.65
CA LEU A 26 -20.93 11.43 -29.83
C LEU A 26 -19.89 11.11 -28.73
N LYS A 27 -18.59 11.20 -29.03
CA LYS A 27 -17.53 11.05 -28.03
C LYS A 27 -17.59 12.17 -27.00
N PHE A 28 -17.91 13.39 -27.41
CA PHE A 28 -18.04 14.54 -26.51
C PHE A 28 -19.29 14.41 -25.64
N GLU A 29 -20.42 13.95 -26.19
CA GLU A 29 -21.66 13.68 -25.46
C GLU A 29 -21.49 12.56 -24.44
N ILE A 30 -20.91 11.41 -24.83
CA ILE A 30 -20.61 10.30 -23.91
C ILE A 30 -19.68 10.75 -22.78
N LEU A 31 -18.67 11.58 -23.07
CA LEU A 31 -17.77 12.14 -22.05
C LEU A 31 -18.46 13.20 -21.16
N LYS A 32 -19.46 13.91 -21.68
CA LYS A 32 -20.24 14.91 -20.93
C LYS A 32 -21.30 14.24 -20.05
N GLU A 33 -21.86 13.12 -20.47
CA GLU A 33 -22.77 12.26 -19.69
C GLU A 33 -22.01 11.47 -18.61
N GLN A 34 -20.81 10.97 -18.90
CA GLN A 34 -19.95 10.36 -17.88
C GLN A 34 -19.49 11.34 -16.81
N LYS A 35 -19.45 12.66 -17.09
CA LYS A 35 -19.19 13.68 -16.07
C LYS A 35 -20.36 13.96 -15.12
N LYS A 36 -21.59 13.58 -15.48
CA LYS A 36 -22.79 13.84 -14.68
C LYS A 36 -23.24 12.66 -13.80
N ASN A 37 -22.77 11.45 -14.07
CA ASN A 37 -23.07 10.25 -13.29
C ASN A 37 -21.90 9.72 -12.45
N TYR A 38 -21.00 10.60 -12.00
CA TYR A 38 -20.23 10.30 -10.80
C TYR A 38 -21.13 10.57 -9.60
N PHE A 39 -21.82 9.51 -9.20
CA PHE A 39 -22.43 9.38 -7.90
C PHE A 39 -21.45 9.93 -6.85
N GLU A 40 -21.93 10.94 -6.15
CA GLU A 40 -21.40 11.46 -4.91
C GLU A 40 -21.30 10.31 -3.90
N ILE A 41 -20.15 9.62 -3.89
CA ILE A 41 -19.69 8.95 -2.68
C ILE A 41 -18.77 9.97 -1.99
N SER A 42 -19.38 10.95 -1.35
CA SER A 42 -18.73 11.82 -0.38
C SER A 42 -18.50 11.03 0.91
N LEU A 43 -17.60 10.04 0.85
CA LEU A 43 -16.89 9.64 2.05
C LEU A 43 -15.94 10.79 2.38
N PRO A 44 -15.92 11.33 3.62
CA PRO A 44 -14.99 12.37 4.01
C PRO A 44 -13.59 11.75 4.10
N PHE A 45 -12.96 11.55 2.95
CA PHE A 45 -11.58 11.12 2.83
C PHE A 45 -10.71 12.32 3.22
N ASN A 46 -10.51 12.46 4.54
CA ASN A 46 -9.73 13.55 5.09
C ASN A 46 -8.24 13.25 4.85
N TRP A 47 -7.77 13.60 3.65
CA TRP A 47 -6.40 13.40 3.16
C TRP A 47 -5.34 14.01 4.11
N THR A 48 -5.76 14.96 4.96
CA THR A 48 -4.94 15.59 5.99
C THR A 48 -4.62 14.69 7.18
N VAL A 49 -5.45 13.68 7.49
CA VAL A 49 -5.21 12.76 8.62
C VAL A 49 -4.30 11.61 8.18
N LEU A 50 -4.50 11.08 6.97
CA LEU A 50 -3.62 10.06 6.39
C LEU A 50 -2.23 10.62 6.08
N SER A 51 -2.14 11.88 5.63
CA SER A 51 -0.86 12.54 5.37
C SER A 51 -0.12 12.91 6.66
N LYS A 52 -0.81 13.32 7.74
CA LYS A 52 -0.14 13.60 9.03
C LYS A 52 0.37 12.32 9.70
N ALA A 53 -0.38 11.21 9.64
CA ALA A 53 0.07 9.92 10.16
C ALA A 53 1.23 9.31 9.33
N LEU A 54 1.19 9.42 7.99
CA LEU A 54 2.30 9.01 7.13
C LEU A 54 3.53 9.90 7.30
N VAL A 55 3.37 11.22 7.42
CA VAL A 55 4.49 12.16 7.59
C VAL A 55 5.15 12.01 8.97
N LEU A 56 4.37 11.83 10.04
CA LEU A 56 4.93 11.55 11.38
C LEU A 56 5.60 10.18 11.45
N GLY A 57 5.03 9.15 10.82
CA GLY A 57 5.68 7.84 10.68
C GLY A 57 6.98 7.90 9.89
N ILE A 58 7.03 8.69 8.80
CA ILE A 58 8.24 8.90 8.00
C ILE A 58 9.29 9.71 8.80
N ILE A 59 8.91 10.69 9.62
CA ILE A 59 9.87 11.45 10.44
C ILE A 59 10.52 10.56 11.51
N VAL A 60 9.78 9.65 12.14
CA VAL A 60 10.36 8.68 13.09
C VAL A 60 11.25 7.66 12.37
N ILE A 61 10.86 7.21 11.17
CA ILE A 61 11.67 6.30 10.34
C ILE A 61 12.95 7.00 9.81
N VAL A 62 12.88 8.29 9.47
CA VAL A 62 14.04 9.10 9.04
C VAL A 62 14.96 9.44 10.23
N ALA A 63 14.40 9.71 11.42
CA ALA A 63 15.18 9.86 12.64
C ALA A 63 15.92 8.57 13.03
N LEU A 64 15.30 7.39 12.82
CA LEU A 64 15.95 6.09 13.02
C LEU A 64 16.94 5.74 11.89
N MET A 65 16.73 6.21 10.65
CA MET A 65 17.69 6.05 9.55
C MET A 65 18.96 6.92 9.70
N GLY A 66 18.92 8.00 10.49
CA GLY A 66 20.10 8.81 10.80
C GLY A 66 21.16 8.11 11.66
N LEU A 67 20.79 7.02 12.37
CA LEU A 67 21.69 6.31 13.29
C LEU A 67 22.35 5.05 12.68
N PHE A 68 21.97 4.62 11.47
CA PHE A 68 22.54 3.40 10.87
C PHE A 68 22.95 3.65 9.42
N ARG A 69 24.26 3.93 9.24
CA ARG A 69 24.93 3.91 7.94
C ARG A 69 24.62 2.59 7.24
N VAL A 70 24.00 2.70 6.06
CA VAL A 70 23.73 1.59 5.15
C VAL A 70 25.06 1.07 4.60
N GLU A 71 25.57 -0.03 5.15
CA GLU A 71 26.47 -0.90 4.40
C GLU A 71 25.63 -1.72 3.43
N LYS A 72 26.04 -1.71 2.15
CA LYS A 72 25.43 -2.46 1.05
C LYS A 72 25.63 -3.96 1.27
N GLY A 73 24.77 -4.57 2.08
CA GLY A 73 24.71 -6.02 2.26
C GLY A 73 24.01 -6.70 1.08
N LYS A 74 24.68 -7.70 0.50
CA LYS A 74 24.17 -8.60 -0.55
C LYS A 74 22.77 -9.12 -0.21
N VAL A 75 21.92 -9.16 -1.24
CA VAL A 75 20.61 -9.83 -1.24
C VAL A 75 20.82 -11.30 -0.89
N VAL A 76 20.44 -11.69 0.32
CA VAL A 76 20.34 -13.09 0.71
C VAL A 76 19.09 -13.66 0.03
N LEU A 77 19.32 -14.41 -1.04
CA LEU A 77 18.37 -15.40 -1.54
C LEU A 77 18.26 -16.48 -0.46
N LEU A 78 17.14 -16.54 0.24
CA LEU A 78 16.81 -17.68 1.10
C LEU A 78 16.42 -18.86 0.19
N PRO A 79 17.12 -20.01 0.26
CA PRO A 79 16.74 -21.20 -0.48
C PRO A 79 15.72 -22.04 0.31
N ASN A 80 14.93 -22.78 -0.46
CA ASN A 80 14.14 -23.97 -0.10
C ASN A 80 12.76 -23.79 0.56
N GLY A 81 11.74 -24.18 -0.22
CA GLY A 81 10.51 -24.82 0.30
C GLY A 81 9.26 -23.95 0.42
N ASN A 82 9.38 -22.63 0.49
CA ASN A 82 8.24 -21.73 0.63
C ASN A 82 8.31 -20.68 -0.49
N THR A 83 7.46 -20.79 -1.51
CA THR A 83 7.41 -19.82 -2.61
C THR A 83 7.19 -18.42 -2.03
N ASN A 84 8.21 -17.57 -2.10
CA ASN A 84 8.13 -16.18 -1.69
C ASN A 84 7.25 -15.43 -2.70
N TYR A 85 5.94 -15.42 -2.46
CA TYR A 85 4.94 -14.84 -3.37
C TYR A 85 5.18 -13.35 -3.66
N LEU A 86 5.85 -12.61 -2.77
CA LEU A 86 6.29 -11.23 -3.04
C LEU A 86 7.37 -11.18 -4.13
N ALA A 87 8.38 -12.04 -4.04
CA ALA A 87 9.41 -12.13 -5.07
C ALA A 87 8.82 -12.58 -6.42
N LEU A 88 7.88 -13.54 -6.37
CA LEU A 88 7.19 -14.00 -7.56
C LEU A 88 6.33 -12.90 -8.19
N ALA A 89 5.56 -12.14 -7.38
CA ALA A 89 4.77 -11.01 -7.84
C ALA A 89 5.65 -9.91 -8.49
N GLU A 90 6.77 -9.57 -7.86
CA GLU A 90 7.72 -8.59 -8.40
C GLU A 90 8.27 -9.03 -9.76
N LYS A 91 8.64 -10.31 -9.89
CA LYS A 91 9.13 -10.89 -11.14
C LYS A 91 8.04 -10.94 -12.21
N SER A 92 6.83 -11.41 -11.89
CA SER A 92 5.73 -11.49 -12.85
C SER A 92 5.30 -10.10 -13.35
N LEU A 93 5.34 -9.06 -12.50
CA LEU A 93 5.13 -7.68 -12.92
C LEU A 93 6.23 -7.17 -13.87
N GLU A 94 7.48 -7.57 -13.65
CA GLU A 94 8.58 -7.24 -14.56
C GLU A 94 8.45 -7.94 -15.92
N GLU A 95 8.07 -9.22 -15.91
CA GLU A 95 7.78 -9.95 -17.14
C GLU A 95 6.63 -9.28 -17.89
N MET A 96 5.57 -8.87 -17.21
CA MET A 96 4.46 -8.16 -17.81
C MET A 96 4.88 -6.81 -18.42
N GLU A 97 5.79 -6.07 -17.78
CA GLU A 97 6.36 -4.83 -18.31
C GLU A 97 7.11 -5.09 -19.62
N LYS A 98 7.90 -6.16 -19.70
CA LYS A 98 8.65 -6.56 -20.91
C LYS A 98 7.74 -7.09 -22.04
N LEU A 99 6.71 -7.88 -21.69
CA LEU A 99 5.75 -8.41 -22.67
C LEU A 99 4.93 -7.29 -23.32
N ALA A 100 4.63 -6.24 -22.56
CA ALA A 100 3.88 -5.10 -23.10
C ALA A 100 4.60 -4.33 -24.21
N GLU A 101 5.92 -4.50 -24.34
CA GLU A 101 6.70 -3.91 -25.44
C GLU A 101 6.60 -4.72 -26.74
N ASN A 102 6.25 -6.01 -26.68
CA ASN A 102 6.37 -6.94 -27.81
C ASN A 102 5.10 -7.71 -28.19
N ASP A 103 4.13 -7.86 -27.27
CA ASP A 103 3.02 -8.81 -27.41
C ASP A 103 1.61 -8.17 -27.41
N GLY A 104 0.64 -8.93 -27.93
CA GLY A 104 -0.76 -8.53 -28.06
C GLY A 104 -1.54 -8.46 -26.73
N LYS A 105 -2.65 -7.71 -26.72
CA LYS A 105 -3.47 -7.43 -25.53
C LYS A 105 -3.98 -8.66 -24.77
N GLU A 106 -4.19 -9.79 -25.45
CA GLU A 106 -4.72 -11.02 -24.82
C GLU A 106 -3.73 -11.66 -23.84
N ILE A 107 -2.42 -11.66 -24.18
CA ILE A 107 -1.35 -12.16 -23.31
C ILE A 107 -1.26 -11.32 -22.03
N LEU A 108 -1.46 -10.00 -22.16
CA LEU A 108 -1.46 -9.08 -21.02
C LEU A 108 -2.66 -9.30 -20.09
N ILE A 109 -3.83 -9.68 -20.61
CA ILE A 109 -5.00 -10.02 -19.78
C ILE A 109 -4.75 -11.30 -18.98
N ALA A 110 -4.21 -12.35 -19.62
CA ALA A 110 -3.89 -13.59 -18.93
C ALA A 110 -2.82 -13.37 -17.84
N LYS A 111 -1.74 -12.63 -18.16
CA LYS A 111 -0.67 -12.34 -17.20
C LYS A 111 -1.15 -11.46 -16.04
N LYS A 112 -2.11 -10.57 -16.29
CA LYS A 112 -2.76 -9.79 -15.23
C LYS A 112 -3.46 -10.70 -14.21
N ALA A 113 -4.26 -11.66 -14.68
CA ALA A 113 -5.00 -12.57 -13.79
C ALA A 113 -4.04 -13.41 -12.94
N GLU A 114 -2.96 -13.93 -13.55
CA GLU A 114 -1.89 -14.63 -12.85
C GLU A 114 -1.26 -13.76 -11.74
N ILE A 115 -0.92 -12.51 -12.05
CA ILE A 115 -0.34 -11.56 -11.09
C ILE A 115 -1.31 -11.27 -9.94
N GLU A 116 -2.60 -11.09 -10.22
CA GLU A 116 -3.60 -10.86 -9.18
C GLU A 116 -3.74 -12.07 -8.25
N GLU A 117 -3.67 -13.30 -8.77
CA GLU A 117 -3.65 -14.51 -7.94
C GLU A 117 -2.39 -14.62 -7.08
N ILE A 118 -1.22 -14.33 -7.65
CA ILE A 118 0.06 -14.35 -6.92
C ILE A 118 0.04 -13.30 -5.80
N LEU A 119 -0.45 -12.10 -6.08
CA LEU A 119 -0.58 -11.04 -5.07
C LEU A 119 -1.56 -11.41 -3.97
N LYS A 120 -2.67 -12.09 -4.30
CA LYS A 120 -3.60 -12.61 -3.30
C LYS A 120 -2.92 -13.62 -2.37
N LYS A 121 -2.16 -14.57 -2.93
CA LYS A 121 -1.35 -15.51 -2.13
C LYS A 121 -0.28 -14.80 -1.31
N ALA A 122 0.32 -13.74 -1.83
CA ALA A 122 1.25 -12.90 -1.06
C ALA A 122 0.56 -12.26 0.16
N VAL A 123 -0.64 -11.71 -0.02
CA VAL A 123 -1.46 -11.12 1.06
C VAL A 123 -1.84 -12.16 2.13
N GLU A 124 -2.11 -13.41 1.72
CA GLU A 124 -2.46 -14.51 2.62
C GLU A 124 -1.26 -15.05 3.40
N THR A 125 -0.07 -14.98 2.81
CA THR A 125 1.19 -15.48 3.40
C THR A 125 2.00 -14.41 4.13
N LEU A 126 1.59 -13.14 4.08
CA LEU A 126 2.16 -12.11 4.94
C LEU A 126 2.01 -12.52 6.41
N PRO A 127 3.07 -12.35 7.23
CA PRO A 127 2.99 -12.64 8.64
C PRO A 127 1.95 -11.71 9.31
N LYS A 128 1.25 -12.21 10.32
CA LYS A 128 0.25 -11.43 11.07
C LYS A 128 0.88 -10.49 12.10
N SER A 129 2.02 -10.91 12.65
CA SER A 129 2.84 -10.15 13.58
C SER A 129 4.28 -10.16 13.07
N PRO A 130 5.03 -9.08 13.29
CA PRO A 130 6.39 -8.96 12.84
C PRO A 130 7.33 -9.92 13.56
N ASP A 131 8.07 -10.71 12.79
CA ASP A 131 9.11 -11.59 13.34
C ASP A 131 10.30 -10.78 13.90
N ASN A 132 10.70 -9.73 13.17
CA ASN A 132 11.72 -8.76 13.54
C ASN A 132 11.77 -7.60 12.52
N ILE A 133 12.41 -6.51 12.93
CA ILE A 133 12.51 -5.25 12.17
C ILE A 133 13.14 -5.47 10.80
N GLN A 134 14.14 -6.34 10.70
CA GLN A 134 14.85 -6.58 9.43
C GLN A 134 13.94 -7.28 8.40
N LYS A 135 13.14 -8.26 8.83
CA LYS A 135 12.16 -8.94 7.97
C LYS A 135 11.02 -8.00 7.58
N THR A 136 10.49 -7.22 8.53
CA THR A 136 9.47 -6.19 8.26
C THR A 136 9.94 -5.19 7.22
N LYS A 137 11.19 -4.71 7.35
CA LYS A 137 11.83 -3.84 6.37
C LYS A 137 11.90 -4.46 4.97
N GLN A 138 12.36 -5.72 4.87
CA GLN A 138 12.43 -6.41 3.57
C GLN A 138 11.05 -6.56 2.91
N ILE A 139 10.00 -6.83 3.69
CA ILE A 139 8.62 -6.90 3.19
C ILE A 139 8.20 -5.54 2.64
N VAL A 140 8.39 -4.46 3.41
CA VAL A 140 8.05 -3.09 3.00
C VAL A 140 8.79 -2.70 1.71
N GLU A 141 10.07 -3.00 1.60
CA GLU A 141 10.88 -2.73 0.40
C GLU A 141 10.31 -3.45 -0.83
N LYS A 142 9.98 -4.74 -0.71
CA LYS A 142 9.40 -5.51 -1.82
C LYS A 142 8.03 -4.99 -2.24
N VAL A 143 7.15 -4.71 -1.28
CA VAL A 143 5.81 -4.17 -1.54
C VAL A 143 5.90 -2.80 -2.21
N THR A 144 6.86 -1.98 -1.81
CA THR A 144 7.13 -0.68 -2.47
C THR A 144 7.51 -0.87 -3.94
N LYS A 145 8.41 -1.81 -4.26
CA LYS A 145 8.79 -2.11 -5.64
C LYS A 145 7.62 -2.66 -6.47
N ILE A 146 6.81 -3.56 -5.91
CA ILE A 146 5.59 -4.08 -6.53
C ILE A 146 4.64 -2.92 -6.87
N ASN A 147 4.39 -2.00 -5.94
CA ASN A 147 3.54 -0.84 -6.15
C ASN A 147 4.08 0.10 -7.23
N GLN A 148 5.40 0.32 -7.26
CA GLN A 148 6.04 1.13 -8.30
C GLN A 148 5.86 0.50 -9.68
N LYS A 149 6.11 -0.81 -9.83
CA LYS A 149 5.92 -1.54 -11.10
C LYS A 149 4.45 -1.54 -11.53
N ALA A 150 3.52 -1.85 -10.63
CA ALA A 150 2.09 -1.80 -10.94
C ALA A 150 1.62 -0.40 -11.37
N LYS A 151 2.14 0.66 -10.74
CA LYS A 151 1.85 2.04 -11.14
C LYS A 151 2.41 2.37 -12.53
N LYS A 152 3.60 1.88 -12.86
CA LYS A 152 4.15 2.02 -14.22
C LYS A 152 3.26 1.32 -15.25
N LEU A 153 2.83 0.09 -15.00
CA LEU A 153 1.90 -0.62 -15.88
C LEU A 153 0.57 0.13 -16.04
N GLN A 154 0.03 0.70 -14.96
CA GLN A 154 -1.17 1.52 -15.03
C GLN A 154 -0.97 2.77 -15.89
N ASN A 155 0.14 3.49 -15.70
CA ASN A 155 0.41 4.73 -16.42
C ASN A 155 0.74 4.51 -17.89
N ASN A 156 1.52 3.47 -18.20
CA ASN A 156 2.03 3.22 -19.54
C ASN A 156 1.02 2.44 -20.40
N LEU A 157 0.23 1.56 -19.79
CA LEU A 157 -0.59 0.58 -20.50
C LEU A 157 -2.08 0.64 -20.11
N GLY A 158 -2.45 1.45 -19.13
CA GLY A 158 -3.81 1.49 -18.59
C GLY A 158 -4.20 0.25 -17.77
N ILE A 159 -3.22 -0.59 -17.40
CA ILE A 159 -3.48 -1.86 -16.71
C ILE A 159 -3.46 -1.64 -15.19
N GLN A 160 -4.62 -1.76 -14.56
CA GLN A 160 -4.76 -1.66 -13.12
C GLN A 160 -4.69 -3.04 -12.46
N ILE A 161 -3.72 -3.23 -11.55
CA ILE A 161 -3.58 -4.43 -10.71
C ILE A 161 -4.21 -4.14 -9.35
N LYS A 162 -5.41 -4.69 -9.10
CA LYS A 162 -6.24 -4.29 -7.94
C LYS A 162 -5.63 -4.71 -6.60
N GLU A 163 -5.04 -5.90 -6.56
CA GLU A 163 -4.58 -6.56 -5.34
C GLU A 163 -3.41 -5.84 -4.64
N THR A 164 -2.72 -4.94 -5.36
CA THR A 164 -1.67 -4.08 -4.79
C THR A 164 -2.18 -3.19 -3.66
N LYS A 165 -3.45 -2.77 -3.69
CA LYS A 165 -4.06 -1.98 -2.61
C LYS A 165 -4.19 -2.80 -1.32
N THR A 166 -4.70 -4.02 -1.43
CA THR A 166 -4.85 -4.95 -0.30
C THR A 166 -3.48 -5.27 0.30
N LEU A 167 -2.49 -5.56 -0.55
CA LEU A 167 -1.13 -5.83 -0.12
C LEU A 167 -0.50 -4.65 0.62
N THR A 168 -0.69 -3.44 0.12
CA THR A 168 -0.23 -2.21 0.78
C THR A 168 -0.89 -2.02 2.13
N SER A 169 -2.20 -2.22 2.22
CA SER A 169 -2.96 -2.09 3.47
C SER A 169 -2.46 -3.06 4.54
N LYS A 170 -2.32 -4.35 4.20
CA LYS A 170 -1.79 -5.35 5.14
C LYS A 170 -0.35 -5.10 5.57
N THR A 171 0.46 -4.58 4.65
CA THR A 171 1.85 -4.23 4.97
C THR A 171 1.91 -3.03 5.93
N ALA A 172 1.00 -2.06 5.79
CA ALA A 172 0.88 -0.95 6.73
C ALA A 172 0.42 -1.41 8.12
N GLU A 173 -0.51 -2.37 8.18
CA GLU A 173 -0.93 -3.00 9.44
C GLU A 173 0.23 -3.75 10.12
N LEU A 174 1.00 -4.53 9.37
CA LEU A 174 2.20 -5.19 9.87
C LEU A 174 3.20 -4.19 10.46
N LEU A 175 3.45 -3.08 9.75
CA LEU A 175 4.36 -2.03 10.22
C LEU A 175 3.84 -1.35 11.49
N LYS A 176 2.52 -1.11 11.57
CA LYS A 176 1.90 -0.56 12.77
C LYS A 176 2.09 -1.50 13.96
N ASN A 177 1.84 -2.79 13.78
CA ASN A 177 2.02 -3.80 14.82
C ASN A 177 3.48 -3.85 15.30
N GLU A 178 4.46 -3.73 14.39
CA GLU A 178 5.90 -3.66 14.74
C GLU A 178 6.24 -2.45 15.60
N ILE A 179 5.71 -1.30 15.23
CA ILE A 179 5.90 -0.08 16.01
C ILE A 179 5.29 -0.25 17.40
N ASP A 180 4.06 -0.75 17.48
CA ASP A 180 3.37 -0.91 18.77
C ASP A 180 4.06 -1.95 19.65
N GLU A 181 4.51 -3.09 19.11
CA GLU A 181 5.29 -4.10 19.86
C GLU A 181 6.64 -3.54 20.33
N THR A 182 7.32 -2.77 19.49
CA THR A 182 8.61 -2.16 19.85
C THR A 182 8.42 -1.09 20.92
N SER A 183 7.41 -0.22 20.77
CA SER A 183 7.05 0.79 21.77
C SER A 183 6.70 0.13 23.10
N LYS A 184 5.94 -0.96 23.09
CA LYS A 184 5.61 -1.72 24.31
C LYS A 184 6.87 -2.18 25.05
N LYS A 185 7.81 -2.83 24.36
CA LYS A 185 9.06 -3.32 24.95
C LYS A 185 9.91 -2.20 25.55
N ILE A 186 9.96 -1.05 24.87
CA ILE A 186 10.67 0.13 25.38
C ILE A 186 9.99 0.63 26.65
N VAL A 187 8.67 0.85 26.61
CA VAL A 187 7.90 1.32 27.78
C VAL A 187 8.06 0.38 28.97
N GLU A 188 7.95 -0.94 28.78
CA GLU A 188 8.16 -1.94 29.84
C GLU A 188 9.54 -1.79 30.51
N ARG A 189 10.59 -1.62 29.71
CA ARG A 189 11.96 -1.42 30.21
C ARG A 189 12.08 -0.13 31.00
N GLU A 190 11.64 0.99 30.43
CA GLU A 190 11.76 2.31 31.07
C GLU A 190 10.92 2.40 32.35
N LEU A 191 9.71 1.83 32.37
CA LEU A 191 8.89 1.77 33.59
C LEU A 191 9.58 0.97 34.69
N ALA A 192 10.21 -0.16 34.35
CA ALA A 192 10.96 -0.96 35.33
C ALA A 192 12.14 -0.18 35.93
N GLU A 193 12.87 0.56 35.10
CA GLU A 193 13.98 1.42 35.54
C GLU A 193 13.50 2.58 36.42
N LEU A 194 12.44 3.27 36.02
CA LEU A 194 11.86 4.39 36.77
C LEU A 194 11.25 3.95 38.12
N LYS A 195 10.66 2.76 38.20
CA LYS A 195 10.15 2.19 39.47
C LYS A 195 11.25 1.93 40.49
N SER A 196 12.46 1.65 40.04
CA SER A 196 13.63 1.43 40.91
C SER A 196 14.33 2.73 41.33
N SER A 197 13.92 3.86 40.76
CA SER A 197 14.53 5.16 40.95
C SER A 197 13.91 5.96 42.10
N SER A 198 14.71 6.83 42.74
CA SER A 198 14.17 7.88 43.60
C SER A 198 13.58 8.99 42.72
N LEU A 199 12.27 9.24 42.88
CA LEU A 199 11.48 10.20 42.10
C LEU A 199 10.80 11.22 43.03
N SER A 200 10.72 12.48 42.58
CA SER A 200 9.91 13.51 43.25
C SER A 200 8.40 13.20 43.15
N GLU A 201 7.57 13.86 43.96
CA GLU A 201 6.11 13.64 43.92
C GLU A 201 5.49 14.00 42.56
N GLU A 202 6.00 15.03 41.89
CA GLU A 202 5.56 15.37 40.53
C GLU A 202 5.94 14.30 39.51
N GLN A 203 7.16 13.75 39.63
CA GLN A 203 7.64 12.65 38.79
C GLN A 203 6.83 11.36 39.04
N LYS A 204 6.44 11.06 40.28
CA LYS A 204 5.58 9.91 40.59
C LYS A 204 4.20 10.02 39.92
N LYS A 205 3.58 11.20 39.93
CA LYS A 205 2.30 11.43 39.23
C LYS A 205 2.42 11.27 37.71
N MET A 206 3.57 11.65 37.14
CA MET A 206 3.83 11.43 35.71
C MET A 206 4.07 9.96 35.37
N LEU A 207 4.76 9.23 36.26
CA LEU A 207 4.95 7.80 36.14
C LEU A 207 3.61 7.05 36.19
N GLU A 208 2.73 7.40 37.13
CA GLU A 208 1.39 6.82 37.25
C GLU A 208 0.56 7.00 35.96
N LYS A 209 0.56 8.21 35.38
CA LYS A 209 -0.08 8.46 34.08
C LYS A 209 0.53 7.64 32.94
N ALA A 210 1.84 7.45 32.93
CA ALA A 210 2.49 6.61 31.93
C ALA A 210 2.09 5.13 32.08
N GLU A 211 1.93 4.65 33.31
CA GLU A 211 1.43 3.30 33.60
C GLU A 211 -0.02 3.11 33.16
N GLU A 212 -0.91 4.08 33.46
CA GLU A 212 -2.30 4.06 32.99
C GLU A 212 -2.36 3.92 31.46
N LEU A 213 -1.62 4.76 30.73
CA LEU A 213 -1.54 4.71 29.26
C LEU A 213 -0.98 3.37 28.76
N TYR A 214 -0.02 2.78 29.46
CA TYR A 214 0.52 1.46 29.15
C TYR A 214 -0.54 0.37 29.29
N PHE A 215 -1.32 0.38 30.39
CA PHE A 215 -2.40 -0.59 30.61
C PHE A 215 -3.57 -0.41 29.64
N GLU A 216 -3.80 0.80 29.13
CA GLU A 216 -4.74 1.09 28.05
C GLU A 216 -4.25 0.64 26.65
N GLY A 217 -3.01 0.15 26.53
CA GLY A 217 -2.40 -0.23 25.26
C GLY A 217 -1.90 0.95 24.42
N LYS A 218 -1.86 2.15 24.99
CA LYS A 218 -1.40 3.38 24.32
C LYS A 218 0.11 3.57 24.48
N TYR A 219 0.89 2.59 23.99
CA TYR A 219 2.33 2.50 24.24
C TYR A 219 3.13 3.73 23.75
N GLN A 220 2.74 4.33 22.64
CA GLN A 220 3.42 5.52 22.13
C GLN A 220 3.20 6.74 23.03
N GLU A 221 1.99 6.92 23.55
CA GLU A 221 1.65 8.00 24.48
C GLU A 221 2.31 7.79 25.84
N ALA A 222 2.34 6.54 26.32
CA ALA A 222 3.07 6.15 27.52
C ALA A 222 4.57 6.48 27.40
N LEU A 223 5.18 6.17 26.24
CA LEU A 223 6.58 6.50 25.97
C LEU A 223 6.84 8.01 25.98
N ILE A 224 5.93 8.82 25.40
CA ILE A 224 6.05 10.28 25.45
C ILE A 224 6.05 10.78 26.90
N LYS A 225 5.17 10.23 27.75
CA LYS A 225 5.10 10.61 29.18
C LYS A 225 6.36 10.22 29.95
N ILE A 226 6.93 9.05 29.65
CA ILE A 226 8.23 8.62 30.19
C ILE A 226 9.33 9.59 29.78
N LEU A 227 9.40 9.98 28.50
CA LEU A 227 10.41 10.91 28.00
C LEU A 227 10.30 12.30 28.66
N GLU A 228 9.08 12.80 28.83
CA GLU A 228 8.82 14.03 29.59
C GLU A 228 9.33 13.93 31.02
N LEU A 229 9.08 12.81 31.71
CA LEU A 229 9.58 12.56 33.06
C LEU A 229 11.10 12.54 33.12
N THR A 230 11.77 11.87 32.17
CA THR A 230 13.24 11.78 32.15
C THR A 230 13.92 13.12 31.84
N ASN A 231 13.26 14.02 31.10
CA ASN A 231 13.80 15.36 30.81
C ASN A 231 13.68 16.34 32.00
N LEU A 232 12.89 15.99 33.03
CA LEU A 232 12.75 16.77 34.27
C LEU A 232 13.76 16.36 35.35
N ARG A 233 14.66 15.42 35.03
CA ARG A 233 15.66 14.86 35.94
C ARG A 233 17.01 15.52 35.71
#